data_AF-D6RE43-F1
#
_entry.id   AF-D6RE43-F1
#
_cell.length_a   1.000
_cell.length_b   1.000
_cell.length_c   1.000
_cell.angle_alpha   90.00
_cell.angle_beta   90.00
_cell.angle_gamma   90.00
#
_symmetry.space_group_name_H-M   'P 1'
#
loop_
_entity.id
_entity.type
_entity.pdbx_description
1 polymer ?
#
loop_
_entity_poly.entity_id
_entity_poly.type
_entity_poly.pdbx_seq_one_letter_code
_entity_poly.pdbx_strand_id
1 'polypeptide(L)' 'MSSKVSRDTLYEAVREVLHGNQRKRRKFLETVELQISLKNYDPQKDKRFSGTVRLAPL' A
#
# COMPACT_ATOMS: atom_id res chain seq x y z
N MET A 1 6.20 7.13 16.27
CA MET A 1 6.85 7.23 14.95
C MET A 1 5.77 7.44 13.90
N SER A 2 5.80 8.56 13.17
CA SER A 2 4.88 8.77 12.04
C SER A 2 5.34 7.92 10.86
N SER A 3 4.41 7.20 10.21
CA SER A 3 4.72 6.43 9.01
C SER A 3 5.22 7.37 7.92
N LYS A 4 6.28 6.96 7.22
CA LYS A 4 6.82 7.68 6.06
C LYS A 4 5.96 7.50 4.79
N VAL A 5 4.93 6.64 4.84
CA VAL A 5 3.90 6.49 3.80
C VAL A 5 2.67 7.31 4.19
N SER A 6 2.11 8.06 3.23
CA SER A 6 0.79 8.68 3.37
C SER A 6 -0.29 7.62 3.55
N ARG A 7 -1.05 7.70 4.65
CA ARG A 7 -2.14 6.75 4.93
C ARG A 7 -3.26 6.88 3.91
N ASP A 8 -3.56 8.10 3.49
CA ASP A 8 -4.68 8.37 2.57
C ASP A 8 -4.43 7.73 1.21
N THR A 9 -3.22 7.93 0.66
CA THR A 9 -2.81 7.33 -0.61
C THR A 9 -2.83 5.80 -0.57
N LEU A 10 -2.43 5.21 0.56
CA LEU A 10 -2.49 3.77 0.76
C LEU A 10 -3.93 3.26 0.74
N TYR A 11 -4.83 3.91 1.48
CA TYR A 11 -6.23 3.50 1.54
C TYR A 11 -6.96 3.71 0.20
N GLU A 12 -6.66 4.78 -0.53
CA GLU A 12 -7.19 5.02 -1.87
C GLU A 12 -6.78 3.92 -2.85
N ALA A 13 -5.48 3.59 -2.93
CA ALA A 13 -4.99 2.55 -3.82
C ALA A 13 -5.62 1.18 -3.53
N VAL A 14 -5.76 0.81 -2.25
CA VAL A 14 -6.42 -0.44 -1.86
C VAL A 14 -7.89 -0.45 -2.28
N ARG A 15 -8.62 0.67 -2.09
CA ARG A 15 -10.03 0.76 -2.50
C ARG A 15 -10.20 0.60 -4.01
N GLU A 16 -9.33 1.20 -4.82
CA GLU A 16 -9.42 1.09 -6.28
C GLU A 16 -9.24 -0.34 -6.77
N VAL A 17 -8.27 -1.07 -6.20
CA VAL A 17 -8.04 -2.48 -6.53
C VAL A 17 -9.27 -3.34 -6.22
N LEU A 18 -9.89 -3.14 -5.05
CA LEU A 18 -11.08 -3.88 -4.64
C LEU A 18 -12.29 -3.54 -5.50
N HIS A 19 -12.45 -2.27 -5.84
CA HIS A 19 -13.51 -1.83 -6.73
C HIS A 19 -13.37 -2.43 -8.14
N GLY A 20 -12.14 -2.52 -8.64
CA GLY A 20 -11.81 -3.20 -9.89
C GLY A 20 -12.21 -4.69 -9.87
N ASN A 21 -11.94 -5.38 -8.76
CA ASN A 21 -12.35 -6.77 -8.56
C ASN A 21 -13.89 -6.93 -8.59
N GLN A 22 -14.63 -6.04 -7.92
CA GLN A 22 -16.10 -6.10 -7.88
C GLN A 22 -16.73 -5.82 -9.24
N ARG A 23 -16.20 -4.84 -9.99
CA ARG A 23 -16.71 -4.47 -11.32
C ARG A 23 -16.45 -5.54 -12.38
N LYS A 24 -15.31 -6.24 -12.30
CA LYS A 24 -14.92 -7.27 -13.28
C LYS A 24 -14.38 -8.50 -12.57
N ARG A 25 -15.28 -9.24 -11.93
CA ARG A 25 -14.93 -10.41 -11.12
C ARG A 25 -14.25 -11.49 -11.96
N ARG A 26 -13.02 -11.85 -11.58
CA ARG A 26 -12.26 -12.92 -12.21
C ARG A 26 -12.56 -14.24 -11.49
N LYS A 27 -12.51 -15.37 -12.21
CA LYS A 27 -12.86 -16.70 -11.67
C LYS A 27 -11.68 -17.42 -11.01
N PHE A 28 -10.80 -16.67 -10.34
CA PHE A 28 -9.63 -17.21 -9.66
C PHE A 28 -9.27 -16.37 -8.43
N LEU A 29 -8.42 -16.90 -7.55
CA LEU A 29 -7.91 -16.19 -6.39
C LEU A 29 -6.90 -15.13 -6.83
N GLU A 30 -7.20 -13.85 -6.57
CA GLU A 30 -6.32 -12.75 -6.97
C GLU A 30 -5.25 -12.48 -5.90
N THR A 31 -3.98 -12.50 -6.31
CA THR A 31 -2.86 -11.99 -5.51
C THR A 31 -2.55 -10.57 -5.97
N VAL A 32 -2.46 -9.65 -5.02
CA VAL A 32 -2.11 -8.25 -5.29
C VAL A 32 -0.84 -7.89 -4.53
N GLU A 33 0.09 -7.23 -5.20
CA GLU A 33 1.33 -6.74 -4.60
C GLU A 33 1.21 -5.25 -4.31
N LEU A 34 1.59 -4.85 -3.10
CA LEU A 34 1.70 -3.45 -2.73
C LEU A 34 3.13 -2.97 -2.97
N GLN A 35 3.28 -2.02 -3.89
CA GLN A 35 4.56 -1.37 -4.15
C GLN A 35 4.61 -0.01 -3.47
N ILE A 36 5.77 0.32 -2.89
CA ILE A 36 6.02 1.62 -2.25
C ILE A 36 7.22 2.24 -2.95
N SER A 37 7.04 3.44 -3.50
CA SER A 37 8.16 4.24 -4.01
C SER A 37 8.59 5.25 -2.96
N LEU A 38 9.89 5.31 -2.71
CA LEU A 38 10.49 6.26 -1.77
C LEU A 38 11.18 7.36 -2.57
N LYS A 39 10.66 8.59 -2.49
CA LYS A 39 11.31 9.77 -3.08
C LYS A 39 12.22 10.42 -2.04
N ASN A 40 13.39 10.89 -2.47
CA ASN A 40 14.37 11.60 -1.64
C ASN A 40 14.82 10.83 -0.38
N TYR A 41 14.81 9.49 -0.44
CA TYR A 41 15.28 8.65 0.64
C TYR A 41 16.77 8.34 0.44
N ASP A 42 17.59 8.68 1.44
CA ASP A 42 19.03 8.39 1.45
C ASP A 42 19.28 7.15 2.32
N PRO A 43 19.59 5.97 1.74
CA PRO A 43 19.79 4.74 2.50
C PRO A 43 20.97 4.80 3.49
N GLN A 44 21.91 5.74 3.32
CA GLN A 44 23.06 5.90 4.21
C GLN A 44 22.69 6.68 5.47
N LYS A 45 21.85 7.72 5.32
CA LYS A 45 21.35 8.54 6.43
C LYS A 45 20.15 7.90 7.11
N ASP A 46 19.20 7.40 6.32
CA ASP A 46 18.01 6.70 6.77
C ASP A 46 18.21 5.20 6.55
N LYS A 47 18.79 4.52 7.54
CA LYS A 47 19.07 3.07 7.44
C LYS A 47 17.83 2.19 7.42
N ARG A 48 16.69 2.69 7.92
CA ARG A 48 15.46 1.90 8.06
C ARG A 48 14.24 2.71 7.67
N PHE A 49 13.44 2.11 6.80
CA PHE A 49 12.07 2.51 6.60
C PHE A 49 11.22 1.91 7.72
N SER A 50 10.71 2.75 8.62
CA SER A 50 9.90 2.33 9.77
C SER A 50 8.48 2.87 9.67
N GLY A 51 7.51 1.98 9.83
CA GLY A 51 6.09 2.31 9.78
C GLY A 51 5.26 1.04 9.69
N THR A 52 4.43 0.79 10.69
CA THR A 52 3.45 -0.29 10.66
C THR A 52 2.10 0.33 10.31
N VAL A 53 1.48 -0.15 9.24
CA VAL A 53 0.10 0.19 8.92
C VAL A 53 -0.71 -1.09 8.99
N ARG A 54 -1.75 -1.08 9.82
CA ARG A 54 -2.75 -2.14 9.82
C ARG A 54 -3.77 -1.78 8.77
N LEU A 55 -3.85 -2.58 7.71
CA LEU A 55 -5.00 -2.52 6.81
C LEU A 55 -6.22 -2.93 7.63
N ALA A 56 -7.27 -2.11 7.60
CA ALA A 56 -8.54 -2.49 8.19
C ALA A 56 -9.03 -3.77 7.49
N PRO A 57 -9.69 -4.70 8.21
CA PRO A 57 -10.35 -5.82 7.55
C PRO A 57 -11.33 -5.26 6.53
N LEU A 58 -11.23 -5.79 5.31
CA LEU A 58 -12.10 -5.47 4.19
C LEU A 58 -13.53 -5.90 4.47
#